data_AF-V4J361-F1
#
_entry.id   AF-V4J361-F1
#
_cell.length_a   1.000
_cell.length_b   1.000
_cell.length_c   1.000
_cell.angle_alpha   90.00
_cell.angle_beta   90.00
_cell.angle_gamma   90.00
#
_symmetry.space_group_name_H-M   'P 1'
#
loop_
_entity.id
_entity.type
_entity.pdbx_description
1 polymer ?
#
loop_
_entity_poly.entity_id
_entity_poly.type
_entity_poly.pdbx_seq_one_letter_code
_entity_poly.pdbx_strand_id
1 'polypeptide(L)'
;ILEGHAMTDHIHLCLSIPPKYSVAHTIGFLKGKSAIRIQRECLGQKRNFTGLHFWAKGYCVSTVGLDEKTIVCYTQNQEAEEKRLEQMQLTGSLDPFIASLYPLWGPSSNHPLWRW
;
A
#
# COMPACT_ATOMS: atom_id res chain seq x y z
N ILE A 1 -0.89 9.31 3.01
CA ILE A 1 -0.21 9.39 4.32
C ILE A 1 -0.72 10.65 4.99
N LEU A 2 -1.14 10.56 6.25
CA LEU A 2 -1.57 11.74 7.02
C LEU A 2 -0.38 12.37 7.74
N GLU A 3 0.46 11.53 8.34
CA GLU A 3 1.68 11.95 9.04
C GLU A 3 2.71 10.80 9.06
N GLY A 4 3.99 11.11 9.18
CA GLY A 4 5.03 10.10 9.32
C GLY A 4 6.30 10.63 9.99
N HIS A 5 6.87 9.84 10.89
CA HIS A 5 8.10 10.14 11.63
C HIS A 5 9.07 8.98 11.52
N ALA A 6 10.30 9.26 11.07
CA ALA A 6 11.35 8.26 10.92
C ALA A 6 12.39 8.41 12.04
N MET A 7 12.63 7.31 12.74
CA MET A 7 13.67 7.16 13.75
C MET A 7 14.80 6.29 13.18
N THR A 8 15.90 6.19 13.91
CA THR A 8 17.08 5.40 13.49
C THR A 8 16.79 3.91 13.34
N ASP A 9 15.83 3.37 14.11
CA ASP A 9 15.51 1.95 14.22
C ASP A 9 14.06 1.60 13.87
N HIS A 10 13.16 2.59 13.75
CA HIS A 10 11.75 2.36 13.43
C HIS A 10 11.09 3.58 12.76
N ILE A 11 9.88 3.39 12.20
CA ILE A 11 9.07 4.46 11.60
C ILE A 11 7.66 4.40 12.18
N HIS A 12 7.09 5.57 12.49
CA HIS A 12 5.69 5.76 12.82
C HIS A 12 4.96 6.36 11.63
N LEU A 13 3.82 5.80 11.24
CA LEU A 13 3.00 6.29 10.13
C LEU A 13 1.54 6.42 10.57
N CYS A 14 0.95 7.59 10.34
CA CYS A 14 -0.49 7.79 10.41
C CYS A 14 -1.07 7.69 9.00
N LEU A 15 -1.89 6.66 8.76
CA LEU A 15 -2.41 6.31 7.44
C LEU A 15 -3.94 6.31 7.44
N SER A 16 -4.53 6.91 6.41
CA SER A 16 -5.92 6.62 6.02
C SER A 16 -5.88 5.49 5.00
N ILE A 17 -6.51 4.35 5.32
CA ILE A 17 -6.51 3.13 4.51
C ILE A 17 -7.95 2.91 3.99
N PRO A 18 -8.16 2.82 2.66
CA PRO A 18 -9.43 2.38 2.08
C PRO A 18 -9.92 1.06 2.68
N PRO A 19 -11.19 0.91 3.09
CA PRO A 19 -11.72 -0.33 3.69
C PRO A 19 -11.64 -1.53 2.74
N LYS A 20 -11.51 -1.30 1.44
CA LYS A 20 -11.24 -2.35 0.44
C LYS A 20 -9.88 -3.02 0.59
N TYR A 21 -8.93 -2.39 1.30
CA TYR A 21 -7.61 -2.95 1.57
C TYR A 21 -7.50 -3.31 3.04
N SER A 22 -6.99 -4.50 3.32
CA SER A 22 -6.66 -4.87 4.70
C SER A 22 -5.41 -4.12 5.16
N VAL A 23 -5.33 -3.82 6.45
CA VAL A 23 -4.14 -3.24 7.09
C VAL A 23 -2.89 -4.06 6.76
N ALA A 24 -2.99 -5.39 6.85
CA ALA A 24 -1.89 -6.30 6.54
C ALA A 24 -1.40 -6.14 5.09
N HIS A 25 -2.32 -6.01 4.13
CA HIS A 25 -1.97 -5.80 2.73
C HIS A 25 -1.24 -4.47 2.53
N THR A 26 -1.78 -3.38 3.07
CA THR A 26 -1.17 -2.04 2.94
C THR A 26 0.23 -2.01 3.57
N ILE A 27 0.40 -2.52 4.78
CA ILE A 27 1.70 -2.53 5.47
C ILE A 27 2.68 -3.48 4.78
N GLY A 28 2.22 -4.65 4.33
CA GLY A 28 3.04 -5.59 3.56
C GLY A 28 3.57 -4.96 2.27
N PHE A 29 2.71 -4.27 1.53
CA PHE A 29 3.09 -3.54 0.33
C PHE A 29 4.12 -2.44 0.61
N LEU A 30 3.87 -1.60 1.62
CA LEU A 30 4.79 -0.52 2.00
C LEU A 30 6.16 -1.06 2.40
N LYS A 31 6.21 -2.07 3.27
CA LYS A 31 7.46 -2.72 3.70
C LYS A 31 8.19 -3.36 2.53
N GLY A 32 7.47 -4.07 1.65
CA GLY A 32 8.07 -4.72 0.47
C GLY A 32 8.68 -3.73 -0.52
N LYS A 33 7.92 -2.71 -0.93
CA LYS A 33 8.39 -1.70 -1.90
C LYS A 33 9.55 -0.87 -1.34
N SER A 34 9.44 -0.43 -0.08
CA SER A 34 10.51 0.35 0.56
C SER A 34 11.80 -0.46 0.72
N ALA A 35 11.73 -1.74 1.13
CA ALA A 35 12.91 -2.60 1.24
C ALA A 35 13.66 -2.71 -0.09
N ILE A 36 12.93 -2.94 -1.19
CA ILE A 36 13.51 -3.00 -2.54
C ILE A 36 14.18 -1.66 -2.91
N ARG A 37 13.50 -0.54 -2.62
CA ARG A 37 14.01 0.79 -2.94
C ARG A 37 15.28 1.11 -2.18
N ILE A 38 15.28 0.89 -0.86
CA ILE A 38 16.43 1.13 0.02
C ILE A 38 17.63 0.27 -0.41
N GLN A 39 17.39 -0.99 -0.73
CA GLN A 39 18.45 -1.88 -1.18
C GLN A 39 19.10 -1.44 -2.50
N ARG A 40 18.29 -0.91 -3.43
CA ARG A 40 18.79 -0.40 -4.71
C ARG A 40 19.48 0.95 -4.60
N GLU A 41 18.86 1.89 -3.88
CA GLU A 41 19.27 3.29 -3.84
C GLU A 41 20.32 3.56 -2.76
N CYS A 42 20.22 2.94 -1.59
CA CYS A 42 21.12 3.20 -0.46
C CYS A 42 22.27 2.19 -0.38
N LEU A 43 22.02 0.92 -0.66
CA LEU A 43 23.04 -0.14 -0.59
C LEU A 43 23.72 -0.42 -1.94
N GLY A 44 23.25 0.20 -3.03
CA GLY A 44 23.80 0.05 -4.38
C GLY A 44 23.64 -1.36 -4.98
N GLN A 45 22.87 -2.24 -4.33
CA GLN A 45 22.65 -3.60 -4.81
C GLN A 45 21.56 -3.60 -5.89
N LYS A 46 21.91 -3.99 -7.12
CA LYS A 46 20.98 -3.98 -8.26
C LYS A 46 20.24 -5.31 -8.47
N ARG A 47 20.79 -6.43 -7.98
CA ARG A 47 20.28 -7.81 -8.17
C ARG A 47 20.62 -8.71 -6.96
N ASN A 48 19.96 -9.87 -6.86
CA ASN A 48 20.22 -10.93 -5.87
C ASN A 48 20.02 -10.52 -4.40
N PHE A 49 18.78 -10.19 -4.05
CA PHE A 49 18.39 -9.73 -2.70
C PHE A 49 18.10 -10.87 -1.71
N THR A 50 18.43 -12.11 -2.06
CA THR A 50 18.16 -13.31 -1.26
C THR A 50 18.86 -13.24 0.10
N GLY A 51 18.09 -13.32 1.18
CA GLY A 51 18.60 -13.32 2.56
C GLY A 51 18.71 -11.93 3.21
N LEU A 52 18.41 -10.84 2.50
CA LEU A 52 18.45 -9.49 3.05
C LEU A 52 17.05 -9.02 3.46
N HIS A 53 16.90 -8.72 4.76
CA HIS A 53 15.66 -8.23 5.34
C HIS A 53 15.89 -6.84 5.95
N PHE A 54 15.28 -5.82 5.35
CA PHE A 54 15.33 -4.47 5.91
C PHE A 54 14.34 -4.30 7.07
N TRP A 55 13.16 -4.90 6.96
CA TRP A 55 12.11 -4.81 7.98
C TRP A 55 11.97 -6.09 8.79
N ALA A 56 11.62 -5.95 10.07
CA ALA A 56 11.14 -7.05 10.90
C ALA A 56 9.85 -7.67 10.29
N LYS A 57 9.54 -8.93 10.62
CA LYS A 57 8.32 -9.60 10.10
C LYS A 57 7.03 -8.91 10.58
N GLY A 58 6.98 -8.52 11.85
CA GLY A 58 5.81 -7.90 12.48
C GLY A 58 5.61 -6.41 12.14
N TYR A 59 4.48 -5.89 12.60
CA TYR A 59 4.15 -4.46 12.63
C TYR A 59 3.19 -4.19 13.80
N CYS A 60 3.18 -2.95 14.30
CA CYS A 60 2.22 -2.50 15.31
C CYS A 60 1.14 -1.65 14.62
N VAL A 61 -0.11 -1.82 15.02
CA VAL A 61 -1.23 -1.01 14.54
C VAL A 61 -2.13 -0.62 15.70
N SER A 62 -2.54 0.64 15.71
CA SER A 62 -3.61 1.14 16.56
C SER A 62 -4.58 1.92 15.69
N THR A 63 -5.86 1.62 15.80
CA THR A 63 -6.92 2.36 15.13
C THR A 63 -7.23 3.62 15.94
N VAL A 64 -7.16 4.79 15.31
CA VAL A 64 -7.70 6.02 15.89
C VAL A 64 -9.21 6.01 15.65
N GLY A 65 -10.00 6.15 16.72
CA GLY A 65 -11.45 6.24 16.61
C GLY A 65 -11.84 7.46 15.77
N LEU A 66 -12.61 7.26 14.72
CA LEU A 66 -13.15 8.33 13.88
C LEU A 66 -14.53 8.72 14.41
N ASP A 67 -14.85 10.01 14.37
CA ASP A 67 -16.21 10.47 14.66
C ASP A 67 -17.18 10.06 13.54
N GLU A 68 -18.48 10.03 13.85
CA GLU A 68 -19.52 9.62 12.89
C GLU A 68 -19.53 10.48 11.62
N LYS A 69 -19.28 11.80 11.76
CA LYS A 69 -19.24 12.75 10.63
C LYS A 69 -18.10 12.43 9.67
N THR A 70 -16.94 12.07 10.20
CA THR A 70 -15.75 11.69 9.46
C THR A 70 -15.98 10.39 8.72
N ILE A 71 -16.65 9.41 9.35
CA ILE A 71 -17.04 8.16 8.68
C ILE A 71 -17.98 8.45 7.50
N VAL A 72 -19.01 9.27 7.69
CA VAL A 72 -19.96 9.61 6.60
C VAL A 72 -19.26 10.34 5.46
N CYS A 73 -18.44 11.35 5.76
CA CYS A 73 -17.69 12.09 4.74
C CYS A 73 -16.70 11.16 4.00
N TYR A 74 -16.08 10.24 4.74
CA TYR A 74 -15.18 9.25 4.18
C TYR A 74 -15.88 8.32 3.20
N THR A 75 -17.05 7.78 3.55
CA THR A 75 -17.85 6.92 2.66
C THR A 75 -18.22 7.65 1.37
N GLN A 76 -18.73 8.88 1.47
CA GLN A 76 -19.13 9.67 0.31
C GLN A 76 -17.96 9.97 -0.63
N ASN A 77 -16.82 10.37 -0.06
CA ASN A 77 -15.62 10.67 -0.85
C ASN A 77 -15.05 9.41 -1.51
N GLN A 78 -15.12 8.26 -0.83
CA GLN A 78 -14.62 7.01 -1.38
C GLN A 78 -15.46 6.56 -2.59
N GLU A 79 -16.78 6.62 -2.52
CA GLU A 79 -17.66 6.27 -3.64
C GLU A 79 -17.42 7.16 -4.87
N ALA A 80 -17.20 8.46 -4.65
CA ALA A 80 -16.91 9.40 -5.73
C ALA A 80 -15.56 9.09 -6.41
N GLU A 81 -14.53 8.79 -5.63
CA GLU A 81 -13.20 8.47 -6.16
C GLU A 81 -13.18 7.12 -6.88
N GLU A 82 -13.93 6.13 -6.39
CA GLU A 82 -14.07 4.84 -7.08
C GLU A 82 -14.73 4.99 -8.46
N LYS A 83 -15.82 5.75 -8.55
CA LYS A 83 -16.46 6.08 -9.84
C LYS A 83 -15.52 6.80 -10.80
N ARG A 84 -14.71 7.74 -10.29
CA ARG A 84 -13.72 8.47 -11.09
C ARG A 84 -12.68 7.50 -11.65
N LEU A 85 -12.20 6.57 -10.83
CA LEU A 85 -11.17 5.60 -11.22
C LEU A 85 -11.71 4.57 -12.23
N GLU A 86 -12.96 4.12 -12.07
CA GLU A 86 -13.64 3.29 -13.07
C GLU A 86 -13.78 4.02 -14.42
N GLN A 87 -14.18 5.29 -14.40
CA GLN A 87 -14.28 6.09 -15.62
C GLN A 87 -12.92 6.32 -16.30
N MET A 88 -11.84 6.51 -15.53
CA MET A 88 -10.47 6.61 -16.06
C MET A 88 -9.98 5.29 -16.68
N GLN A 89 -10.34 4.15 -16.10
CA GLN A 89 -10.05 2.82 -16.66
C GLN A 89 -10.77 2.61 -17.99
N LEU A 90 -12.05 2.95 -18.06
CA LEU A 90 -12.87 2.84 -19.27
C LEU A 90 -12.37 3.75 -20.40
N THR A 91 -11.78 4.89 -20.06
CA THR A 91 -11.26 5.87 -21.03
C THR A 91 -9.78 5.65 -21.39
N GLY A 92 -9.10 4.65 -20.79
CA GLY A 92 -7.72 4.29 -21.11
C GLY A 92 -6.66 5.33 -20.71
N SER A 93 -6.99 6.28 -19.81
CA SER A 93 -6.16 7.45 -19.50
C SER A 93 -5.33 7.31 -18.20
N LEU A 94 -5.20 6.09 -17.66
CA LEU A 94 -4.50 5.88 -16.38
C LEU A 94 -3.01 6.20 -16.46
N ASP A 95 -2.55 7.01 -15.52
CA ASP A 95 -1.13 7.23 -15.24
C ASP A 95 -0.44 5.87 -14.94
N PRO A 96 0.73 5.56 -15.53
CA PRO A 96 1.50 4.34 -15.28
C PRO A 96 1.76 4.04 -13.78
N PHE A 97 1.88 5.07 -12.94
CA PHE A 97 2.04 4.96 -11.49
C PHE A 97 0.75 4.45 -10.82
N ILE A 98 -0.41 4.97 -11.22
CA ILE A 98 -1.73 4.52 -10.75
C ILE A 98 -2.03 3.11 -11.27
N ALA A 99 -1.69 2.82 -12.55
CA ALA A 99 -1.79 1.48 -13.12
C ALA A 99 -0.92 0.45 -12.37
N SER A 100 0.15 0.88 -11.68
CA SER A 100 0.96 0.02 -10.81
C SER A 100 0.39 -0.20 -9.40
N LEU A 101 -0.52 0.69 -8.97
CA LEU A 101 -1.27 0.60 -7.70
C LEU A 101 -2.53 -0.27 -7.85
N TYR A 102 -3.08 -0.36 -9.06
CA TYR A 102 -4.08 -1.35 -9.40
C TYR A 102 -3.40 -2.68 -9.76
N PRO A 103 -3.75 -3.80 -9.10
CA PRO A 103 -3.31 -5.09 -9.57
C PRO A 103 -3.92 -5.32 -10.98
N LEU A 104 -3.08 -5.39 -12.01
CA LEU A 104 -3.46 -5.90 -13.34
C LEU A 104 -3.77 -7.42 -13.33
N TRP A 105 -4.30 -7.92 -12.23
CA TRP A 105 -4.61 -9.33 -12.02
C TRP A 105 -6.09 -9.45 -11.69
N GLY A 106 -6.90 -9.66 -12.73
CA GLY A 106 -8.15 -10.41 -12.59
C GLY A 106 -7.86 -11.84 -12.08
N PRO A 107 -8.88 -12.62 -11.71
CA PRO A 107 -8.71 -13.92 -11.08
C PRO A 107 -8.10 -14.92 -12.09
N SER A 108 -6.78 -14.93 -12.20
CA SER A 108 -6.03 -16.01 -12.81
C SER A 108 -5.74 -17.02 -11.70
N SER A 109 -6.60 -18.02 -11.63
CA SER A 109 -6.35 -19.27 -10.92
C SER A 109 -5.05 -19.87 -11.43
N ASN A 110 -3.98 -19.76 -10.63
CA ASN A 110 -2.75 -20.59 -10.59
C ASN A 110 -1.47 -19.74 -10.48
N HIS A 111 -1.17 -19.22 -9.27
CA HIS A 111 0.21 -18.92 -8.90
C HIS A 111 0.49 -19.26 -7.43
N PRO A 112 1.49 -20.13 -7.12
CA PRO A 112 1.64 -20.75 -5.81
C PRO A 112 2.36 -19.87 -4.76
N LEU A 113 2.55 -18.57 -5.01
CA LEU A 113 3.42 -17.73 -4.18
C LEU A 113 2.70 -16.76 -3.23
N TRP A 114 1.37 -16.83 -3.13
CA TRP A 114 0.59 -15.94 -2.26
C TRP A 114 -0.32 -16.70 -1.30
N ARG A 115 0.24 -17.71 -0.63
CA ARG A 115 -0.38 -18.37 0.52
C ARG A 115 0.22 -17.78 1.80
N TRP A 116 -0.46 -16.79 2.36
CA TRP A 116 -0.41 -16.43 3.78
C TRP A 116 -1.84 -16.33 4.27
#